data_AF-A0A2K3N2K7-F1
#
_entry.id   AF-A0A2K3N2K7-F1
#
_cell.length_a   1.000
_cell.length_b   1.000
_cell.length_c   1.000
_cell.angle_alpha   90.00
_cell.angle_beta   90.00
_cell.angle_gamma   90.00
#
_symmetry.space_group_name_H-M   'P 1'
#
loop_
_entity.id
_entity.type
_entity.pdbx_description
1 polymer ?
#
loop_
_entity_poly.entity_id
_entity_poly.type
_entity_poly.pdbx_seq_one_letter_code
_entity_poly.pdbx_strand_id
1 'polypeptide(L)'
;MKDIRSLCLGNNGDFWTITAAALGGTYVSTLLDVPQNSNSVRNVIFYGFRWLLCFILVEFMTHLFYYNAFANSGLWKHLSPLEVFIIGYGVLNFMWLKFLLIWRFFRFWSLVNGIEAPENMPKCINNCYSLEGFWKNWHASFNKWLVRYMYIPLGGSRKKLLNVWVIFTFVAIWHDLEWKLLSWAWLTCLFFIPELLLKSAAKAFQ
;
A
#
# COMPACT_ATOMS: atom_id res chain seq x y z
N MET A 1 -11.70 -24.09 21.46
CA MET A 1 -12.05 -23.88 20.05
C MET A 1 -13.34 -23.06 20.05
N LYS A 2 -13.23 -21.73 20.16
CA LYS A 2 -14.38 -20.83 20.15
C LYS A 2 -14.67 -20.44 18.70
N ASP A 3 -15.95 -20.55 18.38
CA ASP A 3 -16.54 -20.66 17.05
C ASP A 3 -16.39 -19.36 16.23
N ILE A 4 -15.87 -19.47 15.01
CA ILE A 4 -15.67 -18.36 14.05
C ILE A 4 -17.02 -17.82 13.54
N ARG A 5 -18.13 -18.54 13.75
CA ARG A 5 -19.45 -18.14 13.26
C ARG A 5 -20.14 -17.03 14.06
N SER A 6 -19.72 -16.72 15.30
CA SER A 6 -20.42 -15.70 16.11
C SER A 6 -19.95 -14.25 15.90
N LEU A 7 -18.97 -14.00 15.03
CA LEU A 7 -18.44 -12.66 14.74
C LEU A 7 -19.11 -11.99 13.52
N CYS A 8 -19.95 -12.71 12.77
CA CYS A 8 -20.54 -12.22 11.51
C CYS A 8 -21.96 -11.64 11.63
N LEU A 9 -22.58 -11.66 12.81
CA LEU A 9 -23.95 -11.16 13.00
C LEU A 9 -24.00 -10.09 14.09
N GLY A 10 -23.43 -8.92 13.76
CA GLY A 10 -23.69 -7.66 14.45
C GLY A 10 -24.65 -6.83 13.62
N ASN A 11 -25.82 -6.55 14.19
CA ASN A 11 -26.96 -5.82 13.60
C ASN A 11 -26.59 -4.44 13.02
N ASN A 12 -27.27 -4.10 11.91
CA ASN A 12 -27.47 -2.77 11.32
C ASN A 12 -26.30 -2.15 10.52
N GLY A 13 -26.44 -2.15 9.18
CA GLY A 13 -26.34 -0.92 8.39
C GLY A 13 -24.99 -0.47 7.82
N ASP A 14 -23.86 -1.07 8.17
CA ASP A 14 -22.57 -0.47 7.77
C ASP A 14 -21.99 -1.05 6.48
N PHE A 15 -22.49 -0.54 5.34
CA PHE A 15 -21.85 -0.68 4.02
C PHE A 15 -20.34 -0.35 4.06
N TRP A 16 -19.95 0.57 4.96
CA TRP A 16 -18.57 0.99 5.20
C TRP A 16 -17.68 -0.09 5.83
N THR A 17 -18.24 -0.99 6.63
CA THR A 17 -17.50 -2.07 7.30
C THR A 17 -17.12 -3.17 6.32
N ILE A 18 -17.94 -3.41 5.29
CA ILE A 18 -17.66 -4.38 4.22
C ILE A 18 -16.54 -3.85 3.30
N THR A 19 -16.53 -2.55 2.98
CA THR A 19 -15.42 -1.94 2.24
C THR A 19 -14.12 -1.87 3.06
N ALA A 20 -14.21 -1.69 4.38
CA ALA A 20 -13.06 -1.78 5.27
C ALA A 20 -12.50 -3.21 5.32
N ALA A 21 -13.36 -4.23 5.35
CA ALA A 21 -12.97 -5.64 5.33
C ALA A 21 -12.16 -6.03 4.07
N ALA A 22 -12.50 -5.48 2.90
CA ALA A 22 -11.83 -5.80 1.64
C ALA A 22 -10.38 -5.24 1.52
N LEU A 23 -9.98 -4.26 2.35
CA LEU A 23 -8.71 -3.52 2.20
C LEU A 23 -7.82 -3.53 3.47
N GLY A 24 -8.15 -4.36 4.48
CA GLY A 24 -7.41 -4.47 5.74
C GLY A 24 -8.24 -4.49 7.03
N GLY A 25 -9.54 -4.78 6.94
CA GLY A 25 -10.52 -4.51 7.99
C GLY A 25 -10.34 -5.25 9.31
N THR A 26 -9.59 -6.36 9.36
CA THR A 26 -9.29 -7.01 10.66
C THR A 26 -8.23 -6.27 11.48
N TYR A 27 -7.35 -5.48 10.85
CA TYR A 27 -6.45 -4.59 11.58
C TYR A 27 -7.22 -3.36 12.10
N VAL A 28 -8.13 -2.82 11.28
CA VAL A 28 -8.99 -1.69 11.65
C VAL A 28 -9.94 -2.08 12.79
N SER A 29 -10.49 -3.30 12.80
CA SER A 29 -11.36 -3.74 13.91
C SER A 29 -10.62 -3.81 15.24
N THR A 30 -9.38 -4.28 15.26
CA THR A 30 -8.55 -4.25 16.50
C THR A 30 -8.21 -2.81 16.93
N LEU A 31 -8.22 -1.86 16.00
CA LEU A 31 -8.01 -0.43 16.29
C LEU A 31 -9.27 0.26 16.82
N LEU A 32 -10.45 -0.33 16.68
CA LEU A 32 -11.68 0.20 17.30
C LEU A 32 -11.74 -0.11 18.80
N ASP A 33 -11.04 -1.16 19.25
CA ASP A 33 -10.97 -1.56 20.66
C ASP A 33 -10.04 -0.68 21.51
N VAL A 34 -9.22 0.18 20.88
CA VAL A 34 -8.38 1.16 21.58
C VAL A 34 -9.12 2.50 21.73
N PRO A 35 -8.90 3.23 22.84
CA PRO A 35 -9.53 4.53 23.04
C PRO A 35 -9.17 5.48 21.89
N GLN A 36 -10.21 5.97 21.20
CA GLN A 36 -10.05 6.92 20.10
C GLN A 36 -9.77 8.31 20.66
N ASN A 37 -8.72 8.96 20.17
CA ASN A 37 -8.48 10.37 20.49
C ASN A 37 -9.35 11.26 19.60
N SER A 38 -10.07 12.20 20.22
CA SER A 38 -10.74 13.25 19.45
C SER A 38 -9.69 14.16 18.81
N ASN A 39 -9.57 14.10 17.49
CA ASN A 39 -8.72 15.02 16.76
C ASN A 39 -9.33 16.42 16.82
N SER A 40 -8.51 17.44 17.08
CA SER A 40 -8.98 18.82 17.00
C SER A 40 -9.58 19.09 15.62
N VAL A 41 -10.76 19.72 15.58
CA VAL A 41 -11.45 20.11 14.34
C VAL A 41 -10.51 20.85 13.39
N ARG A 42 -9.61 21.68 13.94
CA ARG A 42 -8.56 22.38 13.20
C ARG A 42 -7.69 21.41 12.39
N ASN A 43 -7.24 20.31 13.00
CA ASN A 43 -6.39 19.32 12.34
C ASN A 43 -7.14 18.58 11.22
N VAL A 44 -8.42 18.28 11.42
CA VAL A 44 -9.27 17.63 10.41
C VAL A 44 -9.45 18.56 9.20
N ILE A 45 -9.70 19.85 9.43
CA ILE A 45 -9.80 20.86 8.35
C ILE A 45 -8.48 20.97 7.58
N PHE A 46 -7.33 21.08 8.26
CA PHE A 46 -6.03 21.12 7.58
C PHE A 46 -5.72 19.82 6.82
N TYR A 47 -6.18 18.68 7.32
CA TYR A 47 -6.07 17.40 6.60
C TYR A 47 -6.90 17.40 5.32
N GLY A 48 -8.15 17.87 5.38
CA GLY A 48 -9.02 18.03 4.20
C GLY A 48 -8.45 19.02 3.18
N PHE A 49 -7.88 20.15 3.64
CA PHE A 49 -7.20 21.10 2.76
C PHE A 49 -6.00 20.48 2.04
N ARG A 50 -5.15 19.71 2.76
CA ARG A 50 -4.03 18.98 2.15
C ARG A 50 -4.52 17.96 1.12
N TRP A 51 -5.62 17.27 1.41
CA TRP A 51 -6.25 16.35 0.46
C TRP A 51 -6.71 17.07 -0.82
N LEU A 52 -7.36 18.23 -0.68
CA LEU A 52 -7.79 19.05 -1.82
C LEU A 52 -6.61 19.52 -2.69
N LEU A 53 -5.49 19.92 -2.07
CA LEU A 53 -4.27 20.25 -2.82
C LEU A 53 -3.74 19.04 -3.60
N CYS A 54 -3.74 17.85 -3.00
CA CYS A 54 -3.38 16.62 -3.70
C CYS A 54 -4.34 16.31 -4.86
N PHE A 55 -5.65 16.56 -4.67
CA PHE A 55 -6.66 16.38 -5.73
C PHE A 55 -6.38 17.28 -6.92
N ILE A 56 -6.19 18.57 -6.69
CA ILE A 56 -5.87 19.56 -7.73
C ILE A 56 -4.57 19.20 -8.45
N LEU A 57 -3.57 18.72 -7.71
CA LEU A 57 -2.31 18.27 -8.30
C LEU A 57 -2.51 17.06 -9.24
N VAL A 58 -3.29 16.06 -8.83
CA VAL A 58 -3.60 14.90 -9.70
C VAL A 58 -4.34 15.35 -10.95
N GLU A 59 -5.35 16.20 -10.79
CA GLU A 59 -6.15 16.73 -11.91
C GLU A 59 -5.25 17.48 -12.90
N PHE A 60 -4.39 18.36 -12.40
CA PHE A 60 -3.42 19.07 -13.22
C PHE A 60 -2.46 18.12 -13.94
N MET A 61 -1.93 17.11 -13.24
CA MET A 61 -1.06 16.11 -13.84
C MET A 61 -1.76 15.28 -14.93
N THR A 62 -3.05 14.97 -14.79
CA THR A 62 -3.80 14.23 -15.82
C THR A 62 -3.98 15.00 -17.11
N HIS A 63 -4.02 16.34 -17.07
CA HIS A 63 -4.08 17.19 -18.25
C HIS A 63 -2.72 17.38 -18.93
N LEU A 64 -1.62 17.25 -18.18
CA LEU A 64 -0.27 17.38 -18.71
C LEU A 64 0.33 16.07 -19.19
N PHE A 65 0.08 14.97 -18.48
CA PHE A 65 0.78 13.70 -18.67
C PHE A 65 -0.19 12.56 -18.98
N TYR A 66 -0.30 12.21 -20.25
CA TYR A 66 -1.15 11.12 -20.75
C TYR A 66 -0.50 9.74 -20.61
N TYR A 67 -0.06 9.39 -19.39
CA TYR A 67 0.66 8.15 -19.10
C TYR A 67 -0.06 6.88 -19.58
N ASN A 68 -1.39 6.81 -19.41
CA ASN A 68 -2.18 5.66 -19.86
C ASN A 68 -2.22 5.52 -21.38
N ALA A 69 -2.41 6.65 -22.09
CA ALA A 69 -2.42 6.66 -23.55
C ALA A 69 -1.04 6.26 -24.11
N PHE A 70 0.03 6.76 -23.48
CA PHE A 70 1.40 6.38 -23.81
C PHE A 70 1.63 4.88 -23.65
N ALA A 71 1.24 4.28 -22.51
CA ALA A 71 1.42 2.85 -22.27
C ALA A 71 0.70 1.98 -23.32
N ASN A 72 -0.53 2.36 -23.70
CA ASN A 72 -1.34 1.64 -24.68
C ASN A 72 -0.85 1.82 -26.13
N SER A 73 -0.24 2.95 -26.45
CA SER A 73 0.23 3.27 -27.81
C SER A 73 1.36 2.35 -28.31
N GLY A 74 2.08 1.68 -27.41
CA GLY A 74 3.25 0.87 -27.76
C GLY A 74 4.49 1.67 -28.15
N LEU A 75 4.43 3.02 -28.09
CA LEU A 75 5.51 3.92 -28.49
C LEU A 75 6.80 3.72 -27.69
N TRP A 76 6.68 3.22 -26.46
CA TRP A 76 7.79 2.88 -25.57
C TRP A 76 8.82 1.91 -26.20
N LYS A 77 8.44 1.12 -27.21
CA LYS A 77 9.34 0.21 -27.93
C LYS A 77 10.37 0.95 -28.80
N HIS A 78 10.08 2.18 -29.19
CA HIS A 78 10.93 3.00 -30.06
C HIS A 78 11.76 4.02 -29.29
N LEU A 79 11.57 4.10 -27.98
CA LEU A 79 12.31 5.02 -27.11
C LEU A 79 13.62 4.41 -26.65
N SER A 80 14.58 5.27 -26.33
CA SER A 80 15.81 4.87 -25.68
C SER A 80 15.52 4.35 -24.25
N PRO A 81 16.39 3.48 -23.71
CA PRO A 81 16.21 2.96 -22.35
C PRO A 81 16.11 4.06 -21.27
N LEU A 82 16.81 5.19 -21.46
CA LEU A 82 16.77 6.33 -20.54
C LEU A 82 15.39 7.00 -20.53
N GLU A 83 14.79 7.20 -21.70
CA GLU A 83 13.46 7.79 -21.82
C GLU A 83 12.40 6.90 -21.21
N VAL A 84 12.48 5.59 -21.46
CA VAL A 84 11.59 4.59 -20.83
C VAL A 84 11.72 4.65 -19.30
N PHE A 85 12.93 4.78 -18.77
CA PHE A 85 13.16 4.92 -17.34
C PHE A 85 12.52 6.18 -16.76
N ILE A 86 12.74 7.34 -17.37
CA ILE A 86 12.16 8.63 -16.90
C ILE A 86 10.63 8.56 -16.92
N ILE A 87 10.04 8.04 -18.00
CA ILE A 87 8.60 7.91 -18.12
C ILE A 87 8.07 6.92 -17.08
N GLY A 88 8.71 5.76 -16.91
CA GLY A 88 8.34 4.76 -15.91
C GLY A 88 8.39 5.30 -14.48
N TYR A 89 9.40 6.12 -14.16
CA TYR A 89 9.49 6.81 -12.89
C TYR A 89 8.35 7.83 -12.70
N GLY A 90 7.99 8.58 -13.74
CA GLY A 90 6.82 9.48 -13.73
C GLY A 90 5.50 8.73 -13.49
N VAL A 91 5.29 7.62 -14.20
CA VAL A 91 4.13 6.73 -14.03
C VAL A 91 4.03 6.22 -12.59
N LEU A 92 5.15 5.83 -12.01
CA LEU A 92 5.21 5.32 -10.64
C LEU A 92 4.86 6.41 -9.60
N ASN A 93 5.36 7.64 -9.78
CA ASN A 93 4.99 8.78 -8.94
C ASN A 93 3.50 9.14 -9.07
N PHE A 94 2.98 9.13 -10.30
CA PHE A 94 1.57 9.37 -10.56
C PHE A 94 0.67 8.31 -9.95
N MET A 95 1.06 7.03 -10.06
CA MET A 95 0.37 5.92 -9.41
C MET A 95 0.37 6.08 -7.88
N TRP A 96 1.50 6.44 -7.29
CA TRP A 96 1.59 6.73 -5.85
C TRP A 96 0.61 7.85 -5.44
N LEU A 97 0.57 8.94 -6.19
CA LEU A 97 -0.29 10.10 -5.88
C LEU A 97 -1.78 9.75 -5.98
N LYS A 98 -2.17 8.93 -6.97
CA LYS A 98 -3.54 8.40 -7.07
C LYS A 98 -3.95 7.60 -5.83
N PHE A 99 -3.11 6.67 -5.41
CA PHE A 99 -3.39 5.88 -4.22
C PHE A 99 -3.41 6.75 -2.97
N LEU A 100 -2.46 7.68 -2.80
CA LEU A 100 -2.46 8.65 -1.71
C LEU A 100 -3.80 9.38 -1.62
N LEU A 101 -4.32 9.87 -2.74
CA LEU A 101 -5.58 10.60 -2.80
C LEU A 101 -6.76 9.74 -2.32
N ILE A 102 -6.87 8.50 -2.82
CA ILE A 102 -7.93 7.56 -2.44
C ILE A 102 -7.86 7.22 -0.95
N TRP A 103 -6.68 6.89 -0.43
CA TRP A 103 -6.53 6.50 0.98
C TRP A 103 -6.78 7.66 1.93
N ARG A 104 -6.28 8.85 1.59
CA ARG A 104 -6.54 10.06 2.39
C ARG A 104 -8.00 10.46 2.37
N PHE A 105 -8.73 10.20 1.29
CA PHE A 105 -10.18 10.43 1.24
C PHE A 105 -10.91 9.60 2.29
N PHE A 106 -10.68 8.29 2.33
CA PHE A 106 -11.31 7.41 3.32
C PHE A 106 -10.88 7.75 4.75
N ARG A 107 -9.59 8.04 4.96
CA ARG A 107 -9.10 8.48 6.27
C ARG A 107 -9.73 9.81 6.70
N PHE A 108 -9.91 10.77 5.81
CA PHE A 108 -10.56 12.04 6.13
C PHE A 108 -11.97 11.83 6.70
N TRP A 109 -12.80 11.02 6.05
CA TRP A 109 -14.14 10.70 6.54
C TRP A 109 -14.13 9.93 7.86
N SER A 110 -13.16 9.04 8.05
CA SER A 110 -12.93 8.38 9.34
C SER A 110 -12.66 9.41 10.45
N LEU A 111 -11.79 10.40 10.19
CA LEU A 111 -11.44 11.46 11.15
C LEU A 111 -12.62 12.40 11.46
N VAL A 112 -13.47 12.68 10.47
CA VAL A 112 -14.73 13.45 10.67
C VAL A 112 -15.67 12.71 11.63
N ASN A 113 -15.72 11.39 11.54
CA ASN A 113 -16.50 10.54 12.45
C ASN A 113 -15.81 10.28 13.80
N GLY A 114 -14.64 10.89 14.06
CA GLY A 114 -13.90 10.69 15.30
C GLY A 114 -13.14 9.37 15.41
N ILE A 115 -13.03 8.61 14.32
CA ILE A 115 -12.29 7.33 14.26
C ILE A 115 -10.91 7.57 13.66
N GLU A 116 -9.85 7.18 14.36
CA GLU A 116 -8.48 7.35 13.89
C GLU A 116 -8.02 6.14 13.04
N ALA A 117 -8.33 6.18 11.74
CA ALA A 117 -7.81 5.19 10.81
C ALA A 117 -6.30 5.39 10.54
N PRO A 118 -5.50 4.32 10.35
CA PRO A 118 -4.07 4.41 10.04
C PRO A 118 -3.82 5.03 8.66
N GLU A 119 -2.69 5.74 8.50
CA GLU A 119 -2.30 6.37 7.22
C GLU A 119 -1.61 5.31 6.35
N ASN A 120 -2.12 5.11 5.14
CA ASN A 120 -1.65 4.05 4.25
C ASN A 120 -0.40 4.43 3.46
N MET A 121 -0.24 5.73 3.18
CA MET A 121 0.87 6.30 2.41
C MET A 121 1.66 7.30 3.26
N PRO A 122 2.36 6.85 4.33
CA PRO A 122 3.07 7.73 5.26
C PRO A 122 4.31 8.40 4.68
N LYS A 123 4.93 7.82 3.64
CA LYS A 123 6.14 8.37 3.01
C LYS A 123 5.95 8.52 1.50
N CYS A 124 6.54 9.58 0.95
CA CYS A 124 6.70 9.74 -0.48
C CYS A 124 7.66 8.68 -1.02
N ILE A 125 7.36 8.12 -2.19
CA ILE A 125 8.22 7.15 -2.86
C ILE A 125 9.66 7.65 -3.02
N ASN A 126 9.83 8.94 -3.30
CA ASN A 126 11.14 9.55 -3.53
C ASN A 126 11.98 9.67 -2.27
N ASN A 127 11.38 9.47 -1.09
CA ASN A 127 12.06 9.46 0.19
C ASN A 127 12.31 8.04 0.73
N CYS A 128 12.09 7.01 -0.10
CA CYS A 128 12.36 5.61 0.24
C CYS A 128 13.75 5.21 -0.27
N TYR A 129 14.70 5.08 0.65
CA TYR A 129 16.10 4.71 0.36
C TYR A 129 16.36 3.18 0.30
N SER A 130 15.35 2.35 0.56
CA SER A 130 15.45 0.89 0.55
C SER A 130 14.16 0.28 0.00
N LEU A 131 14.26 -0.87 -0.66
CA LEU A 131 13.09 -1.57 -1.20
C LEU A 131 12.20 -2.06 -0.05
N GLU A 132 12.78 -2.57 1.03
CA GLU A 132 12.01 -2.94 2.22
C GLU A 132 11.24 -1.74 2.79
N GLY A 133 11.89 -0.57 2.84
CA GLY A 133 11.27 0.68 3.25
C GLY A 133 10.13 1.09 2.30
N PHE A 134 10.33 0.97 1.00
CA PHE A 134 9.30 1.25 0.00
C PHE A 134 8.04 0.40 0.25
N TRP A 135 8.16 -0.93 0.32
CA TRP A 135 7.01 -1.82 0.50
C TRP A 135 6.33 -1.69 1.85
N LYS A 136 7.05 -1.31 2.91
CA LYS A 136 6.48 -0.98 4.21
C LYS A 136 5.62 0.29 4.20
N ASN A 137 5.96 1.26 3.35
CA ASN A 137 5.31 2.57 3.32
C ASN A 137 4.37 2.79 2.13
N TRP A 138 4.38 1.90 1.12
CA TRP A 138 3.45 1.98 -0.02
C TRP A 138 2.01 1.60 0.35
N HIS A 139 1.81 0.63 1.24
CA HIS A 139 0.47 0.31 1.72
C HIS A 139 0.57 -0.18 3.16
N ALA A 140 0.74 0.77 4.08
CA ALA A 140 1.19 0.49 5.44
C ALA A 140 0.23 -0.43 6.23
N SER A 141 -1.09 -0.22 6.12
CA SER A 141 -2.08 -1.10 6.79
C SER A 141 -2.04 -2.53 6.26
N PHE A 142 -2.01 -2.69 4.93
CA PHE A 142 -1.92 -4.01 4.30
C PHE A 142 -0.59 -4.69 4.58
N ASN A 143 0.53 -3.95 4.60
CA ASN A 143 1.82 -4.50 5.01
C ASN A 143 1.75 -5.05 6.44
N LYS A 144 1.15 -4.30 7.38
CA LYS A 144 0.92 -4.79 8.75
C LYS A 144 0.04 -6.04 8.78
N TRP A 145 -1.01 -6.08 7.96
CA TRP A 145 -1.87 -7.26 7.81
C TRP A 145 -1.08 -8.47 7.31
N LEU A 146 -0.32 -8.33 6.22
CA LEU A 146 0.55 -9.38 5.69
C LEU A 146 1.56 -9.87 6.73
N VAL A 147 2.15 -8.93 7.49
CA VAL A 147 3.11 -9.29 8.54
C VAL A 147 2.43 -10.12 9.63
N ARG A 148 1.25 -9.69 10.10
CA ARG A 148 0.54 -10.33 11.21
C ARG A 148 -0.03 -11.70 10.83
N TYR A 149 -0.64 -11.81 9.66
CA TYR A 149 -1.44 -12.97 9.28
C TYR A 149 -0.73 -13.95 8.34
N MET A 150 0.36 -13.54 7.68
CA MET A 150 1.14 -14.43 6.82
C MET A 150 2.58 -14.58 7.30
N TYR A 151 3.31 -13.47 7.43
CA TYR A 151 4.75 -13.52 7.69
C TYR A 151 5.08 -14.16 9.04
N ILE A 152 4.39 -13.78 10.12
CA ILE A 152 4.62 -14.34 11.47
C ILE A 152 4.27 -15.86 11.50
N PRO A 153 3.08 -16.30 11.04
CA PRO A 153 2.74 -17.73 10.98
C PRO A 153 3.72 -18.58 10.15
N LEU A 154 4.31 -18.04 9.08
CA LEU A 154 5.29 -18.74 8.23
C LEU A 154 6.69 -18.87 8.85
N GLY A 155 6.86 -18.52 10.13
CA GLY A 155 8.13 -18.62 10.84
C GLY A 155 8.97 -17.33 10.86
N GLY A 156 8.38 -16.22 10.40
CA GLY A 156 8.91 -14.87 10.54
C GLY A 156 10.36 -14.73 10.10
N SER A 157 11.19 -14.13 10.96
CA SER A 157 12.59 -13.81 10.64
C SER A 157 13.49 -15.03 10.37
N ARG A 158 13.06 -16.27 10.70
CA ARG A 158 13.84 -17.48 10.42
C ARG A 158 13.73 -17.95 8.97
N LYS A 159 12.65 -17.59 8.27
CA LYS A 159 12.34 -18.02 6.89
C LYS A 159 12.12 -16.82 5.96
N LYS A 160 12.83 -15.72 6.18
CA LYS A 160 12.68 -14.44 5.45
C LYS A 160 12.57 -14.60 3.93
N LEU A 161 13.50 -15.33 3.32
CA LEU A 161 13.53 -15.52 1.87
C LEU A 161 12.26 -16.22 1.38
N LEU A 162 11.91 -17.35 1.97
CA LEU A 162 10.70 -18.10 1.62
C LEU A 162 9.42 -17.28 1.85
N ASN A 163 9.36 -16.53 2.96
CA ASN A 163 8.21 -15.69 3.27
C ASN A 163 8.00 -14.60 2.22
N VAL A 164 9.07 -13.98 1.71
CA VAL A 164 8.98 -12.96 0.66
C VAL A 164 8.36 -13.56 -0.60
N TRP A 165 8.83 -14.72 -1.05
CA TRP A 165 8.27 -15.39 -2.23
C TRP A 165 6.78 -15.71 -2.07
N VAL A 166 6.38 -16.27 -0.93
CA VAL A 166 4.98 -16.63 -0.64
C VAL A 166 4.10 -15.37 -0.56
N ILE A 167 4.56 -14.33 0.14
CA ILE A 167 3.80 -13.09 0.31
C ILE A 167 3.61 -12.37 -1.01
N PHE A 168 4.66 -12.17 -1.82
CA PHE A 168 4.52 -11.48 -3.11
C PHE A 168 3.69 -12.29 -4.12
N THR A 169 3.75 -13.62 -4.09
CA THR A 169 2.88 -14.48 -4.90
C THR A 169 1.41 -14.31 -4.49
N PHE A 170 1.14 -14.30 -3.18
CA PHE A 170 -0.21 -14.02 -2.68
C PHE A 170 -0.69 -12.63 -3.09
N VAL A 171 0.15 -11.60 -3.00
CA VAL A 171 -0.19 -10.23 -3.42
C VAL A 171 -0.54 -10.19 -4.91
N ALA A 172 0.20 -10.88 -5.77
CA ALA A 172 -0.13 -10.96 -7.20
C ALA A 172 -1.52 -11.59 -7.42
N ILE A 173 -1.76 -12.76 -6.81
CA ILE A 173 -3.04 -13.49 -6.93
C ILE A 173 -4.21 -12.69 -6.33
N TRP A 174 -3.97 -11.96 -5.25
CA TRP A 174 -4.98 -11.11 -4.61
C TRP A 174 -5.41 -9.94 -5.50
N HIS A 175 -4.53 -9.46 -6.38
CA HIS A 175 -4.86 -8.41 -7.34
C HIS A 175 -5.58 -8.96 -8.57
N ASP A 176 -4.98 -9.91 -9.28
CA ASP A 176 -5.59 -10.63 -10.41
C ASP A 176 -4.71 -11.83 -10.83
N LEU A 177 -5.29 -12.84 -11.49
CA LEU A 177 -4.56 -14.00 -12.02
C LEU A 177 -4.00 -13.73 -13.42
N GLU A 178 -3.44 -12.55 -13.64
CA GLU A 178 -2.75 -12.22 -14.89
C GLU A 178 -1.25 -12.58 -14.80
N TRP A 179 -0.73 -13.26 -15.82
CA TRP A 179 0.69 -13.62 -15.89
C TRP A 179 1.63 -12.42 -15.72
N LYS A 180 1.23 -11.24 -16.19
CA LYS A 180 2.00 -10.00 -16.05
C LYS A 180 2.24 -9.64 -14.58
N LEU A 181 1.22 -9.76 -13.74
CA LEU A 181 1.32 -9.46 -12.30
C LEU A 181 2.17 -10.49 -11.57
N LEU A 182 2.03 -11.76 -11.92
CA LEU A 182 2.83 -12.83 -11.32
C LEU A 182 4.32 -12.69 -11.69
N SER A 183 4.63 -12.42 -12.96
CA SER A 183 5.99 -12.16 -13.41
C SER A 183 6.59 -10.92 -12.72
N TRP A 184 5.81 -9.85 -12.58
CA TRP A 184 6.23 -8.65 -11.85
C TRP A 184 6.53 -8.94 -10.36
N ALA A 185 5.71 -9.75 -9.70
CA ALA A 185 5.91 -10.12 -8.31
C ALA A 185 7.20 -10.94 -8.11
N TRP A 186 7.46 -11.91 -8.98
CA TRP A 186 8.69 -12.70 -8.91
C TRP A 186 9.94 -11.87 -9.25
N LEU A 187 9.84 -10.97 -10.22
CA LEU A 187 10.93 -10.04 -10.51
C LEU A 187 11.22 -9.14 -9.30
N THR A 188 10.18 -8.68 -8.60
CA THR A 188 10.33 -7.92 -7.35
C THR A 188 11.01 -8.74 -6.26
N CYS A 189 10.66 -10.03 -6.11
CA CYS A 189 11.35 -10.94 -5.19
C CYS A 189 12.85 -11.05 -5.52
N LEU A 190 13.20 -11.16 -6.81
CA LEU A 190 14.60 -11.23 -7.23
C LEU A 190 15.37 -9.96 -6.86
N PHE A 191 14.78 -8.78 -7.05
CA PHE A 191 15.39 -7.51 -6.62
C PHE A 191 15.49 -7.37 -5.10
N PHE A 192 14.62 -8.03 -4.33
CA PHE A 192 14.67 -8.05 -2.87
C PHE A 192 15.83 -8.87 -2.31
N ILE A 193 16.25 -9.93 -3.00
CA ILE A 193 17.26 -10.87 -2.49
C ILE A 193 18.60 -10.18 -2.17
N PRO A 194 19.21 -9.37 -3.07
CA PRO A 194 20.44 -8.65 -2.77
C PRO A 194 20.35 -7.80 -1.50
N GLU A 195 19.26 -7.05 -1.34
CA GLU A 195 19.06 -6.20 -0.15
C GLU A 195 18.97 -7.04 1.14
N LEU A 196 18.26 -8.17 1.09
CA LEU A 196 18.13 -9.08 2.23
C LEU A 196 19.46 -9.75 2.59
N LEU A 197 20.25 -10.15 1.60
CA LEU A 197 21.57 -10.74 1.79
C LEU A 197 22.54 -9.72 2.39
N LEU A 198 22.60 -8.49 1.85
CA LEU A 198 23.44 -7.43 2.38
C LEU A 198 23.10 -7.08 3.83
N LYS A 199 21.80 -6.97 4.16
CA LYS A 199 21.36 -6.73 5.55
C LYS A 199 21.69 -7.89 6.49
N SER A 200 21.59 -9.13 6.01
CA SER A 200 21.91 -10.31 6.82
C SER A 200 23.41 -10.42 7.07
N ALA A 201 24.23 -10.13 6.05
CA ALA A 201 25.67 -10.06 6.17
C ALA A 201 26.11 -8.94 7.11
N ALA A 202 25.60 -7.71 6.94
CA ALA A 202 25.91 -6.58 7.82
C ALA A 202 25.59 -6.87 9.28
N LYS A 203 24.49 -7.58 9.56
CA LYS A 203 24.12 -8.01 10.92
C LYS A 203 25.04 -9.09 11.49
N ALA A 204 25.66 -9.91 10.66
CA ALA A 204 26.63 -10.92 11.10
C ALA A 204 28.00 -10.31 11.48
N PHE A 205 28.29 -9.10 11.00
CA PHE A 205 29.52 -8.36 11.32
C PHE A 205 29.36 -7.39 12.51
N GLN A 206 28.15 -7.21 13.04
CA GLN A 206 27.85 -6.45 14.26
C GLN A 206 27.66 -7.39 15.45
#